data_AF-A0A7C5DLZ8-F1
#
_entry.id   AF-A0A7C5DLZ8-F1
#
_cell.length_a   1.000
_cell.length_b   1.000
_cell.length_c   1.000
_cell.angle_alpha   90.00
_cell.angle_beta   90.00
_cell.angle_gamma   90.00
#
_symmetry.space_group_name_H-M   'P 1'
#
loop_
_entity.id
_entity.type
_entity.pdbx_description
1 polymer ?
#
loop_
_entity_poly.entity_id
_entity_poly.type
_entity_poly.pdbx_seq_one_letter_code
_entity_poly.pdbx_strand_id
1 'polypeptide(L)'
;MAETYKAVIFDMGGVILRTEDPTPREELAEEFGTTRKELEKFIFISPTSIQSEVGAISDEEHWKVVLEHFMRTDLTFEEVYERFFSGDKIDQKLLEFAKSLKPQYQIGLLSNAWENARKHLS
;
A
#
# COMPACT_ATOMS: atom_id res chain seq x y z
N MET A 1 -29.94 -14.39 -20.03
CA MET A 1 -28.65 -15.10 -19.86
C MET A 1 -28.39 -15.17 -18.37
N ALA A 2 -28.05 -16.33 -17.82
CA ALA A 2 -27.79 -16.44 -16.38
C ALA A 2 -26.61 -15.53 -16.02
N GLU A 3 -26.80 -14.60 -15.09
CA GLU A 3 -25.71 -13.77 -14.57
C GLU A 3 -24.68 -14.67 -13.89
N THR A 4 -23.53 -14.86 -14.52
CA THR A 4 -22.55 -15.90 -14.18
C THR A 4 -21.79 -15.61 -12.88
N TYR A 5 -21.84 -14.37 -12.37
CA TYR A 5 -21.13 -13.92 -11.16
C TYR A 5 -22.03 -13.03 -10.29
N LYS A 6 -21.80 -13.05 -8.97
CA LYS A 6 -22.60 -12.29 -7.99
C LYS A 6 -21.90 -11.03 -7.46
N ALA A 7 -20.57 -11.02 -7.50
CA ALA A 7 -19.75 -9.93 -7.01
C ALA A 7 -18.44 -9.84 -7.78
N VAL A 8 -17.84 -8.66 -7.77
CA VAL A 8 -16.48 -8.40 -8.23
C VAL A 8 -15.71 -7.80 -7.07
N ILE A 9 -14.60 -8.44 -6.68
CA ILE A 9 -13.74 -7.98 -5.59
C ILE A 9 -12.43 -7.51 -6.20
N PHE A 10 -12.04 -6.29 -5.84
CA PHE A 10 -10.76 -5.71 -6.25
C PHE A 10 -9.77 -5.76 -5.10
N ASP A 11 -8.51 -6.03 -5.43
CA ASP A 11 -7.39 -5.69 -4.55
C ASP A 11 -7.07 -4.19 -4.66
N MET A 12 -6.33 -3.65 -3.70
CA MET A 12 -5.91 -2.26 -3.68
C MET A 12 -4.51 -2.09 -4.29
N GLY A 13 -3.48 -2.64 -3.63
CA GLY A 13 -2.08 -2.42 -4.01
C GLY A 13 -1.72 -3.10 -5.33
N GLY A 14 -1.14 -2.37 -6.27
CA GLY A 14 -0.81 -2.88 -7.61
C GLY A 14 -2.02 -3.07 -8.54
N VAL A 15 -3.25 -2.92 -8.02
CA VAL A 15 -4.49 -3.05 -8.80
C VAL A 15 -5.16 -1.70 -8.97
N ILE A 16 -5.83 -1.18 -7.92
CA ILE A 16 -6.47 0.14 -7.93
C ILE A 16 -5.48 1.25 -7.62
N LEU A 17 -4.59 1.05 -6.64
CA LEU A 17 -3.53 1.98 -6.28
C LEU A 17 -2.22 1.47 -6.88
N ARG A 18 -1.56 2.28 -7.71
CA ARG A 18 -0.34 1.91 -8.42
C ARG A 18 0.72 2.97 -8.26
N THR A 19 1.98 2.54 -8.16
CA THR A 19 3.13 3.43 -8.26
C THR A 19 3.27 3.90 -9.70
N GLU A 20 2.81 5.12 -9.98
CA GLU A 20 2.98 5.77 -11.29
C GLU A 20 4.33 6.47 -11.38
N ASP A 21 4.76 7.09 -10.28
CA ASP A 21 6.09 7.68 -10.15
C ASP A 21 6.94 6.85 -9.18
N PRO A 22 7.97 6.14 -9.68
CA PRO A 22 8.85 5.36 -8.82
C PRO A 22 9.87 6.21 -8.05
N THR A 23 10.10 7.46 -8.50
CA THR A 23 11.20 8.33 -8.03
C THR A 23 11.24 8.48 -6.50
N PRO A 24 10.12 8.72 -5.79
CA PRO A 24 10.17 8.91 -4.34
C PRO A 24 10.70 7.68 -3.58
N ARG A 25 10.39 6.46 -4.05
CA ARG A 25 10.90 5.22 -3.44
C ARG A 25 12.37 4.97 -3.77
N GLU A 26 12.81 5.40 -4.94
CA GLU A 26 14.21 5.31 -5.36
C GLU A 26 15.08 6.27 -4.56
N GLU A 27 14.66 7.53 -4.41
CA GLU A 27 15.33 8.53 -3.59
C GLU A 27 15.38 8.11 -2.12
N LEU A 28 14.28 7.61 -1.57
CA LEU A 28 14.22 7.15 -0.19
C LEU A 28 15.17 5.95 0.05
N ALA A 29 15.23 5.02 -0.91
CA ALA A 29 16.15 3.88 -0.82
C ALA A 29 17.62 4.33 -0.87
N GLU A 30 17.96 5.27 -1.76
CA GLU A 30 19.30 5.85 -1.83
C GLU A 30 19.69 6.54 -0.50
N GLU A 31 18.77 7.32 0.07
CA GLU A 31 18.95 7.98 1.37
C GLU A 31 19.11 6.98 2.53
N PHE A 32 18.51 5.80 2.40
CA PHE A 32 18.60 4.71 3.38
C PHE A 32 19.82 3.81 3.13
N GLY A 33 20.63 4.09 2.09
CA GLY A 33 21.80 3.30 1.74
C GLY A 33 21.47 1.90 1.22
N THR A 34 20.30 1.71 0.62
CA THR A 34 19.78 0.41 0.15
C THR A 34 19.26 0.51 -1.29
N THR A 35 18.88 -0.62 -1.89
CA THR A 35 18.13 -0.60 -3.16
C THR A 35 16.64 -0.43 -2.92
N ARG A 36 15.91 0.16 -3.87
CA ARG A 36 14.44 0.22 -3.85
C ARG A 36 13.82 -1.15 -3.60
N LYS A 37 14.34 -2.18 -4.26
CA LYS A 37 13.87 -3.57 -4.13
C LYS A 37 13.99 -4.08 -2.69
N GLU A 38 15.10 -3.79 -2.01
CA GLU A 38 15.32 -4.20 -0.62
C GLU A 38 14.45 -3.39 0.35
N LEU A 39 14.29 -2.09 0.10
CA LEU A 39 13.39 -1.24 0.86
C LEU A 39 11.94 -1.74 0.78
N GLU A 40 11.41 -1.93 -0.43
CA GLU A 40 10.06 -2.47 -0.66
C GLU A 40 9.92 -3.88 -0.06
N LYS A 41 10.94 -4.73 -0.20
CA LYS A 41 10.92 -6.08 0.38
C LYS A 41 10.79 -6.03 1.91
N PHE A 42 11.52 -5.13 2.58
CA PHE A 42 11.44 -5.04 4.03
C PHE A 42 10.10 -4.46 4.49
N ILE A 43 9.62 -3.40 3.82
CA ILE A 43 8.33 -2.77 4.12
C ILE A 43 7.17 -3.75 3.92
N PHE A 44 7.16 -4.51 2.82
CA PHE A 44 6.00 -5.36 2.50
C PHE A 44 6.13 -6.82 2.95
N ILE A 45 7.33 -7.34 3.19
CA ILE A 45 7.57 -8.79 3.38
C ILE A 45 8.46 -9.08 4.61
N SER A 46 8.50 -8.18 5.59
CA SER A 46 9.19 -8.43 6.86
C SER A 46 8.27 -9.18 7.84
N PRO A 47 8.83 -9.82 8.89
CA PRO A 47 8.00 -10.40 9.95
C PRO A 47 7.03 -9.40 10.58
N THR A 48 7.41 -8.13 10.71
CA THR A 48 6.56 -7.08 11.27
C THR A 48 5.51 -6.59 10.28
N SER A 49 5.76 -6.63 8.96
CA SER A 49 4.71 -6.34 7.97
C SER A 49 3.58 -7.36 8.07
N ILE A 50 3.92 -8.65 8.18
CA ILE A 50 2.95 -9.75 8.34
C ILE A 50 2.18 -9.61 9.66
N GLN A 51 2.86 -9.27 10.76
CA GLN A 51 2.20 -9.02 12.05
C GLN A 51 1.22 -7.84 11.98
N SER A 52 1.58 -6.79 11.25
CA SER A 52 0.71 -5.63 11.06
C SER A 52 -0.50 -5.96 10.17
N GLU A 53 -0.32 -6.74 9.10
CA GLU A 53 -1.42 -7.22 8.24
C GLU A 53 -2.50 -8.00 9.00
N VAL A 54 -2.12 -8.75 10.04
CA VAL A 54 -3.05 -9.51 10.89
C VAL A 54 -3.51 -8.75 12.14
N GLY A 55 -3.12 -7.48 12.29
CA GLY A 55 -3.46 -6.63 13.43
C GLY A 55 -2.78 -7.01 14.74
N ALA A 56 -1.68 -7.78 14.69
CA ALA A 56 -0.90 -8.14 15.87
C ALA A 56 -0.01 -6.99 16.38
N ILE A 57 0.37 -6.08 15.49
CA ILE A 57 1.01 -4.79 15.81
C ILE A 57 0.36 -3.68 14.97
N SER A 58 0.46 -2.45 15.43
CA SER A 58 0.07 -1.27 14.66
C SER A 58 0.98 -1.04 13.45
N ASP A 59 0.48 -0.27 12.51
CA ASP A 59 1.27 0.19 11.36
C ASP A 59 2.43 1.09 11.78
N GLU A 60 2.19 1.99 12.73
CA GLU A 60 3.23 2.81 13.35
C GLU A 60 4.36 1.96 13.95
N GLU A 61 4.04 0.87 14.67
CA GLU A 61 5.05 -0.04 15.21
C GLU A 61 5.85 -0.73 14.10
N HIS A 62 5.19 -1.15 13.01
CA HIS A 62 5.89 -1.71 11.85
C HIS A 62 6.84 -0.68 11.22
N TRP A 63 6.39 0.56 10.99
CA TRP A 63 7.22 1.60 10.38
C TRP A 63 8.39 2.03 11.27
N LYS A 64 8.24 2.04 12.59
CA LYS A 64 9.37 2.23 13.51
C LYS A 64 10.43 1.14 13.33
N VAL A 65 10.02 -0.11 13.16
CA VAL A 65 10.95 -1.22 12.87
C VAL A 65 11.62 -1.05 11.50
N VAL A 66 10.93 -0.51 10.49
CA VAL A 66 11.53 -0.14 9.20
C VAL A 66 12.65 0.89 9.39
N LEU A 67 12.37 1.98 10.12
CA LEU A 67 13.37 3.02 10.39
C LEU A 67 14.57 2.48 11.16
N GLU A 68 14.34 1.68 12.20
CA GLU A 68 15.39 1.03 12.98
C GLU A 68 16.25 0.10 12.12
N HIS A 69 15.64 -0.69 11.23
CA HIS A 69 16.34 -1.61 10.34
C HIS A 69 17.34 -0.89 9.42
N PHE A 70 16.97 0.30 8.92
CA PHE A 70 17.81 1.12 8.05
C PHE A 70 18.62 2.20 8.82
N MET A 71 18.66 2.12 10.16
CA MET A 71 19.38 3.07 11.02
C MET A 71 18.94 4.53 10.83
N ARG A 72 17.66 4.76 10.52
CA ARG A 72 17.03 6.08 10.28
C ARG A 72 16.24 6.58 11.48
N THR A 73 16.89 6.65 12.64
CA THR A 73 16.26 7.14 13.88
C THR A 73 16.07 8.66 13.91
N ASP A 74 16.58 9.35 12.90
CA ASP A 74 16.45 10.80 12.69
C ASP A 74 15.12 11.21 12.03
N LEU A 75 14.41 10.28 11.41
CA LEU A 75 13.14 10.53 10.70
C LEU A 75 11.94 10.05 11.52
N THR A 76 10.78 10.66 11.29
CA THR A 76 9.51 10.11 11.80
C THR A 76 8.91 9.11 10.82
N PHE A 77 8.01 8.25 11.32
CA PHE A 77 7.36 7.29 10.45
C PHE A 77 6.42 7.96 9.45
N GLU A 78 5.75 9.05 9.84
CA GLU A 78 4.84 9.80 8.97
C GLU A 78 5.58 10.41 7.78
N GLU A 79 6.75 11.01 8.02
CA GLU A 79 7.58 11.59 6.97
C GLU A 79 7.98 10.54 5.92
N VAL A 80 8.39 9.35 6.39
CA VAL A 80 8.84 8.26 5.51
C VAL A 80 7.66 7.60 4.81
N TYR A 81 6.53 7.41 5.51
CA TYR A 81 5.30 6.87 4.94
C TYR A 81 4.79 7.75 3.80
N GLU A 82 4.65 9.07 4.03
CA GLU A 82 4.14 10.00 3.03
C GLU A 82 5.05 10.06 1.81
N ARG A 83 6.37 10.14 2.01
CA ARG A 83 7.35 10.15 0.92
C ARG A 83 7.29 8.85 0.12
N PHE A 84 7.29 7.71 0.79
CA PHE A 84 7.28 6.39 0.15
C PHE A 84 6.06 6.17 -0.75
N PHE A 85 4.89 6.67 -0.34
CA PHE A 85 3.63 6.54 -1.09
C PHE A 85 3.30 7.74 -1.99
N SER A 86 4.10 8.81 -2.00
CA SER A 86 3.78 10.04 -2.75
C SER A 86 3.68 9.87 -4.28
N GLY A 87 4.36 8.85 -4.82
CA GLY A 87 4.32 8.46 -6.22
C GLY A 87 3.16 7.52 -6.58
N ASP A 88 2.37 7.08 -5.60
CA ASP A 88 1.23 6.19 -5.82
C ASP A 88 -0.02 6.98 -6.22
N LYS A 89 -0.73 6.47 -7.24
CA LYS A 89 -1.93 7.07 -7.81
C LYS A 89 -3.01 6.02 -8.01
N ILE A 90 -4.25 6.46 -7.93
CA ILE A 90 -5.41 5.64 -8.26
C ILE A 90 -5.48 5.49 -9.78
N ASP A 91 -5.55 4.24 -10.27
CA ASP A 91 -5.85 3.95 -11.67
C ASP A 91 -7.31 4.36 -11.96
N GLN A 92 -7.46 5.57 -12.51
CA GLN A 92 -8.76 6.15 -12.80
C GLN A 92 -9.56 5.33 -13.81
N LYS A 93 -8.90 4.67 -14.76
CA LYS A 93 -9.59 3.84 -15.76
C LYS A 93 -10.18 2.60 -15.09
N LEU A 94 -9.43 1.97 -14.20
CA LEU A 94 -9.92 0.82 -13.44
C LEU A 94 -11.02 1.22 -12.45
N LEU A 95 -10.92 2.40 -11.84
CA LEU A 95 -11.98 2.93 -10.98
C LEU A 95 -13.28 3.17 -11.75
N GLU A 96 -13.22 3.80 -12.92
CA GLU A 96 -14.40 4.00 -13.77
C GLU A 96 -14.99 2.68 -14.26
N PHE A 97 -14.14 1.69 -14.58
CA PHE A 97 -14.60 0.35 -14.87
C PHE A 97 -15.33 -0.28 -13.67
N ALA A 98 -14.77 -0.22 -12.46
CA ALA A 98 -15.43 -0.73 -11.25
C ALA A 98 -16.78 -0.03 -10.99
N LYS A 99 -16.88 1.28 -11.22
CA LYS A 99 -18.14 2.03 -11.15
C LYS A 99 -19.16 1.51 -12.17
N SER A 100 -18.74 1.20 -13.40
CA SER A 100 -19.63 0.67 -14.45
C SER A 100 -20.25 -0.69 -14.12
N LEU A 101 -19.60 -1.47 -13.25
CA LEU A 101 -20.07 -2.80 -12.82
C LEU A 101 -21.11 -2.74 -11.70
N LYS A 102 -21.14 -1.66 -10.92
CA LYS A 102 -22.00 -1.48 -9.73
C LYS A 102 -23.51 -1.68 -9.98
N PRO A 103 -24.10 -1.36 -11.15
CA PRO A 103 -25.52 -1.62 -11.41
C PRO A 103 -25.87 -3.12 -11.49
N GLN A 104 -24.90 -3.98 -11.80
CA GLN A 104 -25.13 -5.41 -12.04
C GLN A 104 -24.48 -6.31 -10.97
N TYR A 105 -23.38 -5.86 -10.36
CA TYR A 105 -22.60 -6.66 -9.43
C TYR A 105 -22.40 -5.95 -8.09
N GLN A 106 -22.34 -6.72 -7.01
CA GLN A 106 -21.79 -6.22 -5.75
C GLN A 106 -20.29 -5.98 -5.93
N ILE A 107 -19.81 -4.81 -5.52
CA ILE A 107 -18.39 -4.45 -5.61
C ILE A 107 -17.78 -4.45 -4.22
N GLY A 108 -16.70 -5.19 -4.05
CA GLY A 108 -15.91 -5.25 -2.82
C GLY A 108 -14.47 -4.79 -3.06
N LEU A 109 -13.84 -4.27 -2.00
CA LEU A 109 -12.41 -4.05 -1.93
C LEU A 109 -11.86 -4.96 -0.83
N LEU A 110 -10.88 -5.80 -1.15
CA LEU A 110 -10.22 -6.69 -0.21
C LEU A 110 -8.71 -6.53 -0.40
N SER A 111 -8.05 -5.97 0.62
CA SER A 111 -6.61 -5.71 0.61
C SER A 111 -6.03 -6.07 1.97
N ASN A 112 -4.80 -6.55 1.99
CA ASN A 112 -3.98 -6.69 3.21
C ASN A 112 -3.45 -5.32 3.65
N ALA A 113 -4.34 -4.33 3.73
CA ALA A 113 -3.97 -2.97 4.04
C ALA A 113 -3.78 -2.80 5.55
N TRP A 114 -2.77 -2.03 5.95
CA TRP A 114 -2.56 -1.69 7.34
C TRP A 114 -3.69 -0.78 7.89
N GLU A 115 -3.83 -0.72 9.21
CA GLU A 115 -5.01 -0.17 9.91
C GLU A 115 -5.39 1.25 9.46
N ASN A 116 -4.42 2.12 9.17
CA ASN A 116 -4.68 3.49 8.72
C ASN A 116 -4.90 3.66 7.22
N ALA A 117 -4.73 2.62 6.39
CA ALA A 117 -4.84 2.74 4.94
C ALA A 117 -6.18 3.36 4.48
N ARG A 118 -7.28 3.12 5.21
CA ARG A 118 -8.59 3.73 4.92
C ARG A 118 -8.60 5.25 5.12
N LYS A 119 -7.85 5.78 6.10
CA LYS A 119 -7.78 7.23 6.36
C LYS A 119 -7.10 8.00 5.24
N HIS A 120 -6.30 7.32 4.41
CA HIS A 120 -5.59 7.92 3.27
C HIS A 120 -6.37 7.86 1.94
N LEU A 121 -7.59 7.31 1.94
CA LEU A 121 -8.45 7.18 0.75
C LEU A 121 -9.57 8.25 0.67
N SER A 122 -9.58 9.22 1.59
CA SER A 122 -10.62 10.26 1.69
C SER A 122 -10.33 11.48 0.82
#